data_AF-A0A8S3C0D9-F1
#
_entry.id   AF-A0A8S3C0D9-F1
#
_cell.length_a   1.000
_cell.length_b   1.000
_cell.length_c   1.000
_cell.angle_alpha   90.00
_cell.angle_beta   90.00
_cell.angle_gamma   90.00
#
_symmetry.space_group_name_H-M   'P 1'
#
loop_
_entity.id
_entity.type
_entity.pdbx_description
1 polymer ?
#
loop_
_entity_poly.entity_id
_entity_poly.type
_entity_poly.pdbx_seq_one_letter_code
_entity_poly.pdbx_strand_id
1 'polypeptide(L)' 'LIAIGWGAQTEHSQTASSTLRQVSVQSIASTSTYCRNVNLYDSSKRFCAGVMPTGGK' A
#
# COMPACT_ATOMS: atom_id res chain seq x y z
N LEU A 1 -8.29 -1.34 6.86
CA LEU A 1 -7.12 -0.70 7.50
C LEU A 1 -7.01 0.72 7.00
N ILE A 2 -6.38 1.62 7.76
CA ILE A 2 -6.19 3.02 7.37
C ILE A 2 -4.70 3.33 7.33
N ALA A 3 -4.22 3.88 6.21
CA ALA A 3 -2.90 4.48 6.10
C ALA A 3 -3.05 6.01 6.13
N ILE A 4 -2.25 6.69 6.94
CA ILE A 4 -2.32 8.13 7.15
C ILE A 4 -0.91 8.74 7.14
N GLY A 5 -0.76 9.91 6.52
CA GLY A 5 0.53 10.61 6.51
C GLY A 5 0.58 11.82 5.57
N TRP A 6 1.76 12.43 5.51
CA TRP A 6 2.09 13.56 4.63
C TRP A 6 2.99 13.16 3.46
N GLY A 7 3.08 11.87 3.13
CA GLY A 7 3.98 11.36 2.10
C GLY A 7 3.73 11.93 0.70
N ALA A 8 4.62 11.58 -0.23
CA ALA A 8 4.45 11.89 -1.64
C ALA A 8 3.15 11.27 -2.17
N GLN A 9 2.39 12.05 -2.97
CA GLN A 9 1.09 11.61 -3.50
C GLN A 9 1.21 10.83 -4.81
N THR A 10 2.33 10.97 -5.51
CA THR A 10 2.65 10.25 -6.73
C THR A 10 3.97 9.50 -6.56
N GLU A 11 4.05 8.34 -7.20
CA GLU A 11 5.29 7.54 -7.21
C GLU A 11 6.45 8.37 -7.79
N HIS A 12 7.63 8.25 -7.18
CA HIS A 12 8.84 9.01 -7.51
C HIS A 12 8.81 10.53 -7.26
N SER A 13 7.72 11.10 -6.74
CA SER A 13 7.73 12.50 -6.31
C SER A 13 8.56 12.69 -5.04
N GLN A 14 9.36 13.76 -5.02
CA GLN A 14 10.07 14.21 -3.82
C GLN A 14 9.23 15.20 -3.00
N THR A 15 8.10 15.65 -3.53
CA THR A 15 7.23 16.64 -2.88
C THR A 15 6.21 15.93 -1.99
N ALA A 16 6.37 16.13 -0.68
CA ALA A 16 5.44 15.69 0.35
C ALA A 16 4.13 16.51 0.33
N SER A 17 3.05 15.94 0.86
CA SER A 17 1.79 16.64 1.05
C SER A 17 1.93 17.69 2.16
N SER A 18 1.43 18.92 1.95
CA SER A 18 1.35 19.95 3.00
C SER A 18 0.22 19.72 4.00
N THR A 19 -0.71 18.81 3.68
CA THR A 19 -1.86 18.46 4.52
C THR A 19 -1.86 16.96 4.82
N LEU A 20 -2.39 16.60 6.00
CA LEU A 20 -2.50 15.21 6.43
C LEU A 20 -3.50 14.48 5.52
N ARG A 21 -3.08 13.36 4.95
CA ARG A 21 -3.93 12.55 4.06
C ARG A 21 -4.20 11.19 4.68
N GLN A 22 -5.37 10.66 4.38
CA GLN A 22 -5.84 9.35 4.83
C GLN A 22 -6.28 8.54 3.61
N VAL A 23 -5.90 7.27 3.56
CA VAL A 23 -6.32 6.30 2.53
C VAL A 23 -6.79 5.02 3.21
N SER A 24 -7.96 4.53 2.78
CA SER A 24 -8.47 3.23 3.18
C SER A 24 -7.81 2.14 2.35
N VAL A 25 -7.23 1.15 3.02
CA VAL A 25 -6.56 0.01 2.39
C VAL A 25 -7.09 -1.32 2.93
N GLN A 26 -7.00 -2.35 2.11
CA GLN A 26 -7.39 -3.71 2.46
C GLN A 26 -6.15 -4.57 2.66
N SER A 27 -6.22 -5.52 3.60
CA SER A 27 -5.19 -6.55 3.73
C SER A 27 -5.19 -7.44 2.50
N ILE A 28 -4.01 -7.72 1.97
CA ILE A 28 -3.81 -8.62 0.83
C ILE A 28 -3.21 -9.92 1.37
N ALA A 29 -3.79 -11.05 0.99
CA ALA A 29 -3.28 -12.36 1.39
C ALA A 29 -1.82 -12.54 0.95
N SER A 30 -0.98 -13.08 1.84
CA SER A 30 0.44 -13.36 1.55
C SER A 30 0.65 -14.35 0.39
N THR A 31 -0.38 -15.13 0.07
CA THR A 31 -0.41 -16.06 -1.06
C THR A 31 -0.76 -15.41 -2.40
N SER A 32 -1.27 -14.17 -2.40
CA SER A 32 -1.62 -13.43 -3.61
C SER A 32 -0.37 -13.11 -4.44
N THR A 33 -0.47 -13.23 -5.76
CA THR A 33 0.62 -12.87 -6.69
C THR A 33 1.11 -11.43 -6.47
N TYR A 34 0.20 -10.49 -6.17
CA TYR A 34 0.55 -9.10 -5.86
C TYR A 34 1.43 -8.96 -4.62
N CYS A 35 1.25 -9.82 -3.61
CA CYS A 35 2.04 -9.79 -2.38
C CYS A 35 3.31 -10.67 -2.46
N ARG A 36 3.30 -11.72 -3.29
CA ARG A 36 4.49 -12.57 -3.50
C ARG A 36 5.57 -11.88 -4.33
N ASN A 37 5.17 -11.10 -5.34
CA ASN A 37 6.11 -10.44 -6.25
C ASN A 37 6.97 -9.36 -5.56
N VAL A 38 6.57 -8.89 -4.37
CA VAL A 38 7.34 -7.91 -3.59
C VAL A 38 8.40 -8.54 -2.68
N ASN A 39 8.67 -9.85 -2.79
CA ASN A 39 9.73 -10.58 -2.06
C ASN A 39 9.79 -10.20 -0.57
N LEU A 40 8.67 -10.32 0.13
CA LEU A 40 8.65 -10.08 1.58
C LEU A 40 9.50 -11.16 2.27
N TYR A 41 10.72 -10.77 2.67
CA TYR A 41 11.74 -11.64 3.29
C TYR A 41 11.31 -12.36 4.58
N ASP A 42 10.21 -11.94 5.23
CA ASP A 42 9.69 -12.57 6.45
C ASP A 42 8.16 -12.37 6.55
N SER A 43 7.39 -13.42 6.25
CA SER A 43 5.92 -13.42 6.31
C SER A 43 5.35 -13.53 7.73
N SER A 44 6.19 -13.78 8.74
CA SER A 44 5.76 -13.84 10.14
C SER A 44 5.71 -12.45 10.79
N LYS A 45 6.39 -11.46 10.21
CA LYS A 45 6.49 -10.08 10.73
C LYS A 45 5.96 -9.02 9.77
N ARG A 46 5.56 -9.41 8.55
CA ARG A 46 5.13 -8.49 7.50
C ARG A 46 3.85 -8.99 6.84
N PHE A 47 3.02 -8.04 6.42
CA PHE A 47 1.82 -8.30 5.63
C PHE A 47 1.70 -7.25 4.53
N CYS A 48 0.97 -7.58 3.46
CA CYS A 48 0.66 -6.62 2.40
C CYS A 48 -0.68 -5.95 2.66
N ALA A 49 -0.76 -4.66 2.35
CA ALA A 49 -2.02 -3.94 2.25
C ALA A 49 -1.96 -2.96 1.09
N GLY A 50 -3.10 -2.73 0.45
CA GLY A 50 -3.18 -1.81 -0.68
C GLY A 50 -4.61 -1.39 -0.97
N VAL A 51 -4.72 -0.40 -1.87
CA VAL A 51 -5.97 -0.08 -2.53
C VAL A 51 -6.20 -1.15 -3.61
N MET A 52 -7.10 -2.10 -3.37
CA MET A 52 -7.52 -3.00 -4.44
C MET A 52 -8.18 -2.15 -5.54
N PRO A 53 -7.92 -2.41 -6.84
CA PRO A 53 -8.62 -1.71 -7.90
C PRO A 53 -10.12 -2.01 -7.77
N THR A 54 -10.90 -1.03 -7.30
CA THR A 54 -12.35 -1.04 -7.45
C THR A 54 -12.65 -0.73 -8.91
N GLY A 55 -12.61 -1.76 -9.76
CA GLY A 55 -12.91 -1.67 -11.18
C GLY A 55 -11.67 -1.62 -12.05
N GLY A 56 -11.29 -2.78 -12.59
CA GLY A 56 -10.45 -2.88 -13.77
C GLY A 56 -11.32 -3.19 -14.98
N LYS A 57 -11.16 -2.41 -16.05
CA LYS A 57 -11.01 -2.99 -17.38
C LYS A 57 -9.56 -2.78 -17.78
#